data_AF-A0A1H2KC30-F1
#
_entry.id   AF-A0A1H2KC30-F1
#
_cell.length_a   1.000
_cell.length_b   1.000
_cell.length_c   1.000
_cell.angle_alpha   90.00
_cell.angle_beta   90.00
_cell.angle_gamma   90.00
#
_symmetry.space_group_name_H-M   'P 1'
#
loop_
_entity.id
_entity.type
_entity.pdbx_description
1 polymer ?
#
loop_
_entity_poly.entity_id
_entity_poly.type
_entity_poly.pdbx_seq_one_letter_code
_entity_poly.pdbx_strand_id
1 'polypeptide(L)'
;MADKSFPNPHEIEAIPGTEGWERMYPYHYVFSTKDKEREEYENNTFWFNDALHYPEPLYPFDIIWDEAWFLALSQFNTRIFSVPPVYGVDHRIINGNVYISPVPVTDPEEVQKRIPMFMERAGYYYENWDDLHNQWENKMKGIISEIENLEIASLPDMEDISVVKNGLGTSSGYELLKNYDKLIDLGIRCWQYHFEFLNLGYASYVTFVDFCTKAFPDIPLQKVTQMVAGIDVILYRPDDELRKLAKLAIELGIDSQIGGDTKDIDDVISELQGSENGKKWVAAWDEAKYPWFNISTGTGWYHQDVSWNDNLNIPLSSVRIYIGKLNEGKSIDRPLEQIKIERKKLIVEYRGLLKTDEDRQTFDQLHGTAELVFPYVENHMFYVEH
;
A
#
# COMPACT_ATOMS: atom_id res chain seq x y z
N MET A 1 -9.93 -33.18 -22.76
CA MET A 1 -9.38 -31.96 -22.12
C MET A 1 -10.40 -31.61 -21.06
N ALA A 2 -10.02 -31.60 -19.77
CA ALA A 2 -10.93 -31.02 -18.77
C ALA A 2 -11.18 -29.57 -19.21
N ASP A 3 -12.45 -29.18 -19.33
CA ASP A 3 -12.81 -27.78 -19.54
C ASP A 3 -12.13 -26.98 -18.44
N LYS A 4 -11.12 -26.19 -18.81
CA LYS A 4 -10.43 -25.27 -17.88
C LYS A 4 -11.33 -24.05 -17.68
N SER A 5 -12.51 -24.25 -17.11
CA SER A 5 -13.32 -23.17 -16.56
C SER A 5 -12.95 -22.97 -15.11
N PHE A 6 -13.03 -21.72 -14.63
CA PHE A 6 -12.96 -21.46 -13.20
C PHE A 6 -14.16 -22.13 -12.49
N PRO A 7 -13.99 -22.60 -11.25
CA PRO A 7 -15.09 -23.19 -10.49
C PRO A 7 -16.18 -22.15 -10.25
N ASN A 8 -17.44 -22.60 -10.21
CA ASN A 8 -18.54 -21.76 -9.78
C ASN A 8 -18.32 -21.41 -8.29
N PRO A 9 -18.28 -20.13 -7.89
CA PRO A 9 -18.06 -19.74 -6.50
C PRO A 9 -19.13 -20.29 -5.54
N HIS A 10 -20.35 -20.55 -6.01
CA HIS A 10 -21.43 -21.15 -5.22
C HIS A 10 -21.25 -22.65 -4.97
N GLU A 11 -20.36 -23.32 -5.71
CA GLU A 11 -20.12 -24.76 -5.64
C GLU A 11 -18.79 -25.10 -4.94
N ILE A 12 -18.06 -24.08 -4.47
CA ILE A 12 -16.81 -24.29 -3.73
C ILE A 12 -17.15 -24.86 -2.36
N GLU A 13 -16.71 -26.10 -2.13
CA GLU A 13 -16.87 -26.76 -0.83
C GLU A 13 -16.02 -26.08 0.25
N ALA A 14 -16.50 -26.14 1.49
CA ALA A 14 -15.72 -25.69 2.63
C ALA A 14 -14.45 -26.54 2.76
N ILE A 15 -13.34 -25.92 3.15
CA ILE A 15 -12.11 -26.64 3.46
C ILE A 15 -12.34 -27.40 4.78
N PRO A 16 -11.94 -28.68 4.91
CA PRO A 16 -12.13 -29.41 6.17
C PRO A 16 -11.58 -28.64 7.38
N GLY A 17 -12.43 -28.40 8.39
CA GLY A 17 -12.12 -27.58 9.56
C GLY A 17 -12.55 -26.11 9.48
N THR A 18 -13.04 -25.64 8.33
CA THR A 18 -13.61 -24.28 8.16
C THR A 18 -15.14 -24.29 8.14
N GLU A 19 -15.80 -25.38 8.56
CA GLU A 19 -17.25 -25.50 8.43
C GLU A 19 -18.00 -24.36 9.15
N GLY A 20 -18.89 -23.69 8.41
CA GLY A 20 -19.66 -22.58 8.91
C GLY A 20 -18.87 -21.28 9.06
N TRP A 21 -17.75 -21.11 8.34
CA TRP A 21 -16.95 -19.88 8.29
C TRP A 21 -17.79 -18.67 7.86
N GLU A 22 -18.85 -18.87 7.08
CA GLU A 22 -19.75 -17.84 6.57
C GLU A 22 -20.35 -16.99 7.70
N ARG A 23 -20.56 -17.58 8.90
CA ARG A 23 -21.12 -16.89 10.06
C ARG A 23 -20.21 -15.80 10.62
N MET A 24 -18.94 -15.81 10.24
CA MET A 24 -17.93 -14.87 10.73
C MET A 24 -17.96 -13.55 9.96
N TYR A 25 -18.57 -13.52 8.77
CA TYR A 25 -18.57 -12.36 7.88
C TYR A 25 -19.99 -11.81 7.69
N PRO A 26 -20.16 -10.50 7.40
CA PRO A 26 -21.45 -9.94 7.05
C PRO A 26 -22.07 -10.64 5.83
N TYR A 27 -23.40 -10.69 5.78
CA TYR A 27 -24.13 -11.43 4.73
C TYR A 27 -23.84 -10.98 3.29
N HIS A 28 -23.37 -9.75 3.10
CA HIS A 28 -23.05 -9.18 1.80
C HIS A 28 -21.64 -9.58 1.29
N TYR A 29 -20.80 -10.13 2.15
CA TYR A 29 -19.50 -10.70 1.76
C TYR A 29 -19.59 -12.16 1.31
N VAL A 30 -20.64 -12.89 1.68
CA VAL A 30 -20.77 -14.31 1.36
C VAL A 30 -21.60 -14.51 0.09
N PHE A 31 -21.14 -15.33 -0.85
CA PHE A 31 -21.92 -15.74 -2.02
C PHE A 31 -23.30 -16.29 -1.62
N SER A 32 -24.36 -15.84 -2.29
CA SER A 32 -25.73 -16.12 -1.84
C SER A 32 -26.61 -16.65 -2.97
N THR A 33 -27.25 -17.80 -2.72
CA THR A 33 -28.28 -18.39 -3.61
C THR A 33 -29.71 -18.04 -3.18
N LYS A 34 -29.85 -17.26 -2.10
CA LYS A 34 -31.16 -16.85 -1.55
C LYS A 34 -31.77 -15.68 -2.33
N ASP A 35 -30.93 -14.83 -2.89
CA ASP A 35 -31.30 -13.70 -3.73
C ASP A 35 -30.94 -14.04 -5.18
N LYS A 36 -31.96 -14.19 -6.03
CA LYS A 36 -31.78 -14.63 -7.41
C LYS A 36 -31.12 -13.60 -8.31
N GLU A 37 -31.29 -12.32 -8.03
CA GLU A 37 -30.63 -11.25 -8.77
C GLU A 37 -29.14 -11.23 -8.44
N ARG A 38 -28.81 -11.35 -7.16
CA ARG A 38 -27.42 -11.45 -6.69
C ARG A 38 -26.73 -12.72 -7.17
N GLU A 39 -27.41 -13.87 -7.10
CA GLU A 39 -26.89 -15.16 -7.60
C GLU A 39 -26.61 -15.08 -9.11
N GLU A 40 -27.50 -14.47 -9.90
CA GLU A 40 -27.27 -14.27 -11.34
C GLU A 40 -26.06 -13.36 -11.60
N TYR A 41 -25.93 -12.26 -10.86
CA TYR A 41 -24.76 -11.39 -10.93
C TYR A 41 -23.47 -12.13 -10.58
N GLU A 42 -23.45 -12.86 -9.46
CA GLU A 42 -22.29 -13.61 -8.97
C GLU A 42 -21.85 -14.70 -9.96
N ASN A 43 -22.79 -15.43 -10.56
CA ASN A 43 -22.51 -16.46 -11.58
C ASN A 43 -21.96 -15.90 -12.89
N ASN A 44 -22.32 -14.67 -13.25
CA ASN A 44 -21.86 -14.02 -14.49
C ASN A 44 -20.64 -13.13 -14.29
N THR A 45 -20.08 -13.09 -13.07
CA THR A 45 -18.95 -12.24 -12.69
C THR A 45 -17.69 -13.07 -12.55
N PHE A 46 -16.58 -12.56 -13.09
CA PHE A 46 -15.27 -13.19 -12.89
C PHE A 46 -14.67 -12.76 -11.56
N TRP A 47 -14.57 -13.68 -10.62
CA TRP A 47 -13.99 -13.46 -9.30
C TRP A 47 -12.56 -14.00 -9.25
N PHE A 48 -11.62 -13.20 -8.78
CA PHE A 48 -10.25 -13.64 -8.56
C PHE A 48 -9.83 -13.37 -7.13
N ASN A 49 -9.03 -14.28 -6.58
CA ASN A 49 -8.52 -14.16 -5.23
C ASN A 49 -7.51 -13.01 -5.15
N ASP A 50 -7.72 -12.12 -4.19
CA ASP A 50 -6.86 -10.96 -3.98
C ASP A 50 -5.72 -11.25 -3.00
N ALA A 51 -4.92 -12.27 -3.33
CA ALA A 51 -3.75 -12.65 -2.54
C ALA A 51 -2.63 -11.59 -2.52
N LEU A 52 -2.74 -10.55 -3.35
CA LEU A 52 -1.76 -9.46 -3.36
C LEU A 52 -1.89 -8.62 -2.09
N HIS A 53 -3.11 -8.21 -1.74
CA HIS A 53 -3.39 -7.42 -0.54
C HIS A 53 -3.73 -8.32 0.66
N TYR A 54 -4.41 -9.44 0.40
CA TYR A 54 -4.86 -10.41 1.41
C TYR A 54 -4.24 -11.81 1.18
N PRO A 55 -2.93 -11.98 1.40
CA PRO A 55 -2.24 -13.26 1.18
C PRO A 55 -2.69 -14.39 2.12
N GLU A 56 -3.35 -14.05 3.22
CA GLU A 56 -3.82 -14.99 4.25
C GLU A 56 -5.34 -14.86 4.49
N PRO A 57 -6.00 -15.88 5.08
CA PRO A 57 -7.40 -15.75 5.46
C PRO A 57 -7.66 -14.51 6.34
N LEU A 58 -8.60 -13.67 5.92
CA LEU A 58 -8.94 -12.40 6.55
C LEU A 58 -9.66 -12.62 7.88
N TYR A 59 -9.15 -12.05 8.96
CA TYR A 59 -9.85 -12.07 10.24
C TYR A 59 -11.08 -11.17 10.17
N PRO A 60 -12.21 -11.54 10.82
CA PRO A 60 -13.41 -10.69 10.80
C PRO A 60 -13.20 -9.27 11.30
N PHE A 61 -12.24 -9.07 12.21
CA PHE A 61 -11.87 -7.76 12.71
C PHE A 61 -11.22 -6.88 11.62
N ASP A 62 -10.46 -7.47 10.71
CA ASP A 62 -9.72 -6.77 9.66
C ASP A 62 -10.58 -6.43 8.43
N ILE A 63 -11.84 -6.90 8.38
CA ILE A 63 -12.82 -6.54 7.31
C ILE A 63 -12.97 -5.02 7.17
N ILE A 64 -12.74 -4.26 8.23
CA ILE A 64 -12.86 -2.81 8.21
C ILE A 64 -12.00 -2.14 7.13
N TRP A 65 -10.84 -2.73 6.80
CA TRP A 65 -9.97 -2.23 5.73
C TRP A 65 -10.53 -2.57 4.34
N ASP A 66 -11.12 -3.76 4.20
CA ASP A 66 -11.87 -4.14 2.99
C ASP A 66 -13.09 -3.20 2.77
N GLU A 67 -13.83 -2.87 3.82
CA GLU A 67 -14.96 -1.94 3.70
C GLU A 67 -14.50 -0.53 3.31
N ALA A 68 -13.39 -0.06 3.88
CA ALA A 68 -12.86 1.27 3.65
C ALA A 68 -12.34 1.44 2.20
N TRP A 69 -11.53 0.50 1.71
CA TRP A 69 -10.94 0.60 0.36
C TRP A 69 -11.98 0.37 -0.74
N PHE A 70 -12.90 -0.60 -0.58
CA PHE A 70 -14.00 -0.88 -1.51
C PHE A 70 -14.86 0.35 -1.73
N LEU A 71 -15.24 1.00 -0.63
CA LEU A 71 -16.07 2.19 -0.64
C LEU A 71 -15.35 3.34 -1.34
N ALA A 72 -14.12 3.63 -0.91
CA ALA A 72 -13.32 4.73 -1.44
C ALA A 72 -13.09 4.58 -2.95
N LEU A 73 -12.56 3.43 -3.39
CA LEU A 73 -12.31 3.15 -4.81
C LEU A 73 -13.57 3.38 -5.64
N SER A 74 -14.69 2.80 -5.22
CA SER A 74 -15.94 2.84 -5.97
C SER A 74 -16.55 4.25 -6.02
N GLN A 75 -16.46 5.04 -4.95
CA GLN A 75 -16.89 6.45 -4.98
C GLN A 75 -16.02 7.29 -5.91
N PHE A 76 -14.70 7.10 -5.88
CA PHE A 76 -13.79 7.82 -6.76
C PHE A 76 -14.03 7.48 -8.23
N ASN A 77 -14.18 6.19 -8.55
CA ASN A 77 -14.46 5.77 -9.92
C ASN A 77 -15.84 6.22 -10.41
N THR A 78 -16.89 6.07 -9.60
CA THR A 78 -18.26 6.34 -10.04
C THR A 78 -18.60 7.83 -10.02
N ARG A 79 -18.28 8.54 -8.93
CA ARG A 79 -18.85 9.86 -8.64
C ARG A 79 -17.84 11.01 -8.74
N ILE A 80 -16.55 10.75 -8.53
CA ILE A 80 -15.52 11.79 -8.48
C ILE A 80 -14.79 11.91 -9.80
N PHE A 81 -14.19 10.84 -10.32
CA PHE A 81 -13.51 10.88 -11.62
C PHE A 81 -14.39 10.41 -12.77
N SER A 82 -15.48 9.70 -12.50
CA SER A 82 -16.35 9.13 -13.54
C SER A 82 -15.56 8.27 -14.52
N VAL A 83 -14.73 7.37 -13.99
CA VAL A 83 -13.91 6.44 -14.79
C VAL A 83 -14.81 5.72 -15.80
N PRO A 84 -14.50 5.75 -17.12
CA PRO A 84 -15.48 5.36 -18.13
C PRO A 84 -15.91 3.88 -18.11
N PRO A 85 -14.99 2.89 -18.03
CA PRO A 85 -15.37 1.49 -18.18
C PRO A 85 -15.84 0.80 -16.90
N VAL A 86 -15.68 1.42 -15.72
CA VAL A 86 -15.86 0.73 -14.43
C VAL A 86 -16.46 1.64 -13.37
N TYR A 87 -17.40 1.11 -12.58
CA TYR A 87 -17.99 1.79 -11.43
C TYR A 87 -17.12 1.66 -10.17
N GLY A 88 -16.47 0.52 -9.98
CA GLY A 88 -15.71 0.22 -8.79
C GLY A 88 -15.27 -1.23 -8.76
N VAL A 89 -15.19 -1.78 -7.56
CA VAL A 89 -14.87 -3.19 -7.29
C VAL A 89 -15.95 -3.77 -6.40
N ASP A 90 -16.17 -5.08 -6.40
CA ASP A 90 -17.02 -5.79 -5.46
C ASP A 90 -16.21 -6.90 -4.78
N HIS A 91 -16.58 -7.24 -3.55
CA HIS A 91 -15.82 -8.15 -2.68
C HIS A 91 -16.68 -9.31 -2.21
N ARG A 92 -16.11 -10.50 -2.25
CA ARG A 92 -16.66 -11.70 -1.64
C ARG A 92 -15.59 -12.45 -0.88
N ILE A 93 -16.02 -13.26 0.08
CA ILE A 93 -15.12 -14.09 0.87
C ILE A 93 -15.50 -15.54 0.63
N ILE A 94 -14.50 -16.40 0.50
CA ILE A 94 -14.67 -17.86 0.50
C ILE A 94 -13.60 -18.48 1.39
N ASN A 95 -14.01 -19.23 2.41
CA ASN A 95 -13.11 -19.85 3.38
C ASN A 95 -12.12 -18.84 4.01
N GLY A 96 -12.59 -17.62 4.26
CA GLY A 96 -11.78 -16.50 4.78
C GLY A 96 -10.89 -15.79 3.76
N ASN A 97 -10.77 -16.28 2.53
CA ASN A 97 -9.97 -15.61 1.49
C ASN A 97 -10.83 -14.58 0.75
N VAL A 98 -10.26 -13.40 0.48
CA VAL A 98 -10.93 -12.32 -0.24
C VAL A 98 -10.85 -12.56 -1.75
N TYR A 99 -11.98 -12.37 -2.42
CA TYR A 99 -12.15 -12.44 -3.86
C TYR A 99 -12.76 -11.13 -4.33
N ILE A 100 -12.16 -10.55 -5.36
CA ILE A 100 -12.59 -9.26 -5.89
C ILE A 100 -13.00 -9.38 -7.35
N SER A 101 -13.85 -8.46 -7.77
CA SER A 101 -14.20 -8.30 -9.18
C SER A 101 -14.47 -6.85 -9.52
N PRO A 102 -13.94 -6.30 -10.63
CA PRO A 102 -14.35 -4.98 -11.09
C PRO A 102 -15.84 -4.98 -11.43
N VAL A 103 -16.54 -3.89 -11.14
CA VAL A 103 -17.95 -3.70 -11.50
C VAL A 103 -18.02 -2.89 -12.80
N PRO A 104 -18.18 -3.53 -13.98
CA PRO A 104 -18.08 -2.84 -15.25
C PRO A 104 -19.30 -1.96 -15.54
N VAL A 105 -19.09 -0.90 -16.31
CA VAL A 105 -20.16 -0.17 -16.97
C VAL A 105 -20.55 -0.95 -18.23
N THR A 106 -21.71 -1.61 -18.21
CA THR A 106 -22.13 -2.51 -19.30
C THR A 106 -22.83 -1.81 -20.46
N ASP A 107 -23.42 -0.63 -20.24
CA ASP A 107 -24.05 0.19 -21.28
C ASP A 107 -23.00 1.04 -22.03
N PRO A 108 -22.77 0.81 -23.33
CA PRO A 108 -21.84 1.61 -24.12
C PRO A 108 -22.18 3.10 -24.16
N GLU A 109 -23.47 3.49 -24.09
CA GLU A 109 -23.86 4.90 -24.07
C GLU A 109 -23.43 5.59 -22.79
N GLU A 110 -23.54 4.91 -21.65
CA GLU A 110 -23.07 5.41 -20.35
C GLU A 110 -21.55 5.57 -20.34
N VAL A 111 -20.80 4.61 -20.89
CA VAL A 111 -19.35 4.73 -21.08
C VAL A 111 -19.03 6.00 -21.87
N GLN A 112 -19.71 6.24 -23.00
CA GLN A 112 -19.47 7.43 -23.83
C GLN A 112 -19.79 8.75 -23.09
N LYS A 113 -20.86 8.78 -22.28
CA LYS A 113 -21.22 9.97 -21.47
C LYS A 113 -20.18 10.28 -20.39
N ARG A 114 -19.50 9.27 -19.86
CA ARG A 114 -18.46 9.39 -18.81
C ARG A 114 -17.14 9.94 -19.33
N ILE A 115 -16.77 9.65 -20.57
CA ILE A 115 -15.49 10.08 -21.18
C ILE A 115 -15.23 11.58 -20.99
N PRO A 116 -16.11 12.52 -21.40
CA PRO A 116 -15.81 13.94 -21.25
C PRO A 116 -15.66 14.37 -19.77
N MET A 117 -16.43 13.77 -18.85
CA MET A 117 -16.32 14.06 -17.42
C MET A 117 -14.99 13.57 -16.85
N PHE A 118 -14.56 12.36 -17.22
CA PHE A 118 -13.26 11.83 -16.82
C PHE A 118 -12.12 12.67 -17.37
N MET A 119 -12.15 13.02 -18.67
CA MET A 119 -11.11 13.82 -19.30
C MET A 119 -10.94 15.19 -18.64
N GLU A 120 -12.05 15.88 -18.31
CA GLU A 120 -12.01 17.15 -17.60
C GLU A 120 -11.38 17.01 -16.20
N ARG A 121 -11.83 16.02 -15.42
CA ARG A 121 -11.46 15.89 -14.01
C ARG A 121 -10.07 15.29 -13.82
N ALA A 122 -9.75 14.21 -14.53
CA ALA A 122 -8.43 13.60 -14.53
C ALA A 122 -7.40 14.55 -15.18
N GLY A 123 -7.77 15.24 -16.27
CA GLY A 123 -6.95 16.25 -16.92
C GLY A 123 -6.53 17.36 -15.96
N TYR A 124 -7.47 17.90 -15.18
CA TYR A 124 -7.15 18.88 -14.14
C TYR A 124 -6.13 18.35 -13.12
N TYR A 125 -6.26 17.10 -12.67
CA TYR A 125 -5.30 16.49 -11.75
C TYR A 125 -3.92 16.33 -12.39
N TYR A 126 -3.83 15.85 -13.64
CA TYR A 126 -2.55 15.69 -14.32
C TYR A 126 -1.85 17.03 -14.59
N GLU A 127 -2.60 18.09 -14.92
CA GLU A 127 -2.06 19.44 -15.14
C GLU A 127 -1.58 20.13 -13.85
N ASN A 128 -2.15 19.77 -12.70
CA ASN A 128 -1.88 20.38 -11.40
C ASN A 128 -1.27 19.37 -10.41
N TRP A 129 -0.63 18.31 -10.92
CA TRP A 129 -0.26 17.13 -10.14
C TRP A 129 0.60 17.45 -8.93
N ASP A 130 1.69 18.22 -9.10
CA ASP A 130 2.63 18.52 -8.02
C ASP A 130 1.95 19.30 -6.88
N ASP A 131 1.13 20.29 -7.20
CA ASP A 131 0.43 21.11 -6.20
C ASP A 131 -0.62 20.30 -5.44
N LEU A 132 -1.38 19.45 -6.14
CA LEU A 132 -2.38 18.59 -5.53
C LEU A 132 -1.71 17.46 -4.72
N HIS A 133 -0.61 16.91 -5.21
CA HIS A 133 0.17 15.88 -4.52
C HIS A 133 0.75 16.43 -3.21
N ASN A 134 1.30 17.65 -3.23
CA ASN A 134 1.77 18.32 -2.02
C ASN A 134 0.63 18.54 -1.00
N GLN A 135 -0.57 18.88 -1.48
CA GLN A 135 -1.75 18.97 -0.61
C GLN A 135 -2.16 17.60 -0.06
N TRP A 136 -2.12 16.56 -0.89
CA TRP A 136 -2.38 15.19 -0.48
C TRP A 136 -1.41 14.73 0.61
N GLU A 137 -0.11 14.93 0.42
CA GLU A 137 0.92 14.54 1.39
C GLU A 137 0.71 15.26 2.73
N ASN A 138 0.36 16.56 2.70
CA ASN A 138 0.04 17.31 3.92
C ASN A 138 -1.21 16.76 4.63
N LYS A 139 -2.26 16.40 3.89
CA LYS A 139 -3.47 15.78 4.46
C LYS A 139 -3.16 14.42 5.07
N MET A 140 -2.34 13.60 4.41
CA MET A 140 -1.89 12.30 4.89
C MET A 140 -1.07 12.41 6.18
N LYS A 141 -0.07 13.30 6.20
CA LYS A 141 0.69 13.61 7.42
C LYS A 141 -0.19 14.13 8.56
N GLY A 142 -1.26 14.87 8.22
CA GLY A 142 -2.28 15.29 9.17
C GLY A 142 -3.00 14.10 9.82
N ILE A 143 -3.42 13.11 9.02
CA ILE A 143 -4.01 11.86 9.55
C ILE A 143 -3.02 11.13 10.44
N ILE A 144 -1.79 10.92 9.97
CA ILE A 144 -0.74 10.22 10.73
C ILE A 144 -0.53 10.90 12.09
N SER A 145 -0.41 12.23 12.11
CA SER A 145 -0.26 12.98 13.35
C SER A 145 -1.50 12.89 14.25
N GLU A 146 -2.72 12.88 13.70
CA GLU A 146 -3.94 12.65 14.49
C GLU A 146 -3.95 11.25 15.12
N ILE A 147 -3.49 10.21 14.41
CA ILE A 147 -3.38 8.84 14.92
C ILE A 147 -2.30 8.75 16.01
N GLU A 148 -1.12 9.33 15.79
CA GLU A 148 -0.01 9.34 16.76
C GLU A 148 -0.39 10.00 18.09
N ASN A 149 -1.25 11.02 18.04
CA ASN A 149 -1.72 11.73 19.23
C ASN A 149 -2.99 11.13 19.86
N LEU A 150 -3.55 10.07 19.26
CA LEU A 150 -4.75 9.41 19.76
C LEU A 150 -4.40 8.45 20.89
N GLU A 151 -4.95 8.69 22.09
CA GLU A 151 -4.71 7.83 23.24
C GLU A 151 -5.82 6.77 23.39
N ILE A 152 -5.44 5.50 23.36
CA ILE A 152 -6.33 4.37 23.70
C ILE A 152 -5.92 3.85 25.07
N ALA A 153 -6.44 4.48 26.12
CA ALA A 153 -6.07 4.16 27.50
C ALA A 153 -6.68 2.83 27.99
N SER A 154 -5.90 2.09 28.78
CA SER A 154 -6.42 0.94 29.54
C SER A 154 -7.48 1.40 30.53
N LEU A 155 -8.56 0.62 30.64
CA LEU A 155 -9.63 0.91 31.59
C LEU A 155 -9.15 0.65 33.03
N PRO A 156 -9.41 1.57 33.97
CA PRO A 156 -9.14 1.32 35.38
C PRO A 156 -10.18 0.33 35.94
N ASP A 157 -9.83 -0.36 37.03
CA ASP A 157 -10.78 -1.22 37.75
C ASP A 157 -11.99 -0.43 38.27
N MET A 158 -11.76 0.82 38.68
CA MET A 158 -12.77 1.76 39.16
C MET A 158 -12.41 3.18 38.71
N GLU A 159 -13.42 3.95 38.34
CA GLU A 159 -13.26 5.38 38.05
C GLU A 159 -12.77 6.16 39.28
N ASP A 160 -12.05 7.25 39.03
CA ASP A 160 -11.72 8.19 40.09
C ASP A 160 -13.01 8.71 40.76
N ILE A 161 -12.95 8.88 42.09
CA ILE A 161 -14.11 9.30 42.89
C ILE A 161 -14.70 10.65 42.44
N SER A 162 -13.93 11.48 41.72
CA SER A 162 -14.41 12.72 41.11
C SER A 162 -15.52 12.51 40.09
N VAL A 163 -15.55 11.39 39.36
CA VAL A 163 -16.66 11.06 38.43
C VAL A 163 -18.00 11.08 39.15
N VAL A 164 -18.03 10.53 40.36
CA VAL A 164 -19.22 10.51 41.23
C VAL A 164 -19.43 11.86 41.92
N LYS A 165 -18.40 12.40 42.59
CA LYS A 165 -18.52 13.62 43.40
C LYS A 165 -18.86 14.87 42.59
N ASN A 166 -18.43 14.92 41.34
CA ASN A 166 -18.71 16.01 40.42
C ASN A 166 -19.89 15.71 39.49
N GLY A 167 -20.47 14.50 39.55
CA GLY A 167 -21.62 14.11 38.74
C GLY A 167 -21.34 14.17 37.23
N LEU A 168 -20.17 13.68 36.78
CA LEU A 168 -19.73 13.83 35.39
C LEU A 168 -20.63 13.11 34.39
N GLY A 169 -21.22 11.97 34.77
CA GLY A 169 -22.16 11.21 33.94
C GLY A 169 -21.53 10.44 32.77
N THR A 170 -20.20 10.46 32.66
CA THR A 170 -19.40 9.68 31.71
C THR A 170 -18.26 8.97 32.43
N SER A 171 -17.52 8.13 31.72
CA SER A 171 -16.46 7.27 32.25
C SER A 171 -15.32 7.11 31.24
N SER A 172 -14.19 6.55 31.67
CA SER A 172 -13.11 6.20 30.75
C SER A 172 -13.57 5.19 29.68
N GLY A 173 -14.55 4.34 30.02
CA GLY A 173 -15.18 3.43 29.06
C GLY A 173 -15.89 4.14 27.90
N TYR A 174 -16.51 5.31 28.16
CA TYR A 174 -17.10 6.11 27.09
C TYR A 174 -16.03 6.77 26.21
N GLU A 175 -14.97 7.30 26.82
CA GLU A 175 -13.86 7.90 26.05
C GLU A 175 -13.12 6.84 25.21
N LEU A 176 -12.97 5.60 25.69
CA LEU A 176 -12.42 4.49 24.91
C LEU A 176 -13.23 4.25 23.63
N LEU A 177 -14.56 4.18 23.72
CA LEU A 177 -15.43 3.99 22.55
C LEU A 177 -15.27 5.15 21.56
N LYS A 178 -15.29 6.38 22.05
CA LYS A 178 -15.15 7.58 21.22
C LYS A 178 -13.78 7.67 20.53
N ASN A 179 -12.70 7.30 21.22
CA ASN A 179 -11.37 7.30 20.63
C ASN A 179 -11.22 6.16 19.61
N TYR A 180 -11.82 5.00 19.87
CA TYR A 180 -11.87 3.91 18.90
C TYR A 180 -12.67 4.29 17.64
N ASP A 181 -13.84 4.91 17.79
CA ASP A 181 -14.62 5.44 16.65
C ASP A 181 -13.82 6.48 15.85
N LYS A 182 -13.03 7.32 16.54
CA LYS A 182 -12.14 8.28 15.91
C LYS A 182 -11.01 7.59 15.12
N LEU A 183 -10.42 6.52 15.65
CA LEU A 183 -9.41 5.73 14.93
C LEU A 183 -10.00 5.15 13.64
N ILE A 184 -11.20 4.59 13.70
CA ILE A 184 -11.91 4.05 12.53
C ILE A 184 -12.15 5.13 11.48
N ASP A 185 -12.67 6.30 11.89
CA ASP A 185 -12.90 7.44 10.99
C ASP A 185 -11.61 7.90 10.31
N LEU A 186 -10.50 7.98 11.06
CA LEU A 186 -9.18 8.31 10.53
C LEU A 186 -8.72 7.30 9.47
N GLY A 187 -8.89 6.00 9.73
CA GLY A 187 -8.58 4.93 8.78
C GLY A 187 -9.43 5.00 7.51
N ILE A 188 -10.75 5.18 7.64
CA ILE A 188 -11.64 5.33 6.47
C ILE A 188 -11.26 6.55 5.65
N ARG A 189 -10.92 7.68 6.30
CA ARG A 189 -10.48 8.91 5.63
C ARG A 189 -9.13 8.75 4.95
N CYS A 190 -8.21 7.98 5.53
CA CYS A 190 -6.95 7.58 4.90
C CYS A 190 -7.21 6.92 3.54
N TRP A 191 -8.12 5.94 3.49
CA TRP A 191 -8.52 5.27 2.26
C TRP A 191 -9.18 6.21 1.23
N GLN A 192 -9.93 7.21 1.67
CA GLN A 192 -10.44 8.24 0.75
C GLN A 192 -9.28 9.01 0.09
N TYR A 193 -8.26 9.42 0.86
CA TYR A 193 -7.09 10.09 0.31
C TYR A 193 -6.26 9.16 -0.57
N HIS A 194 -6.14 7.88 -0.22
CA HIS A 194 -5.45 6.89 -1.05
C HIS A 194 -6.03 6.84 -2.49
N PHE A 195 -7.36 6.76 -2.63
CA PHE A 195 -8.01 6.70 -3.95
C PHE A 195 -8.18 8.04 -4.66
N GLU A 196 -7.84 9.16 -4.02
CA GLU A 196 -7.77 10.47 -4.67
C GLU A 196 -6.76 10.48 -5.83
N PHE A 197 -5.67 9.72 -5.71
CA PHE A 197 -4.59 9.68 -6.70
C PHE A 197 -4.36 8.30 -7.32
N LEU A 198 -4.60 7.20 -6.59
CA LEU A 198 -4.21 5.85 -7.02
C LEU A 198 -4.78 5.47 -8.38
N ASN A 199 -6.10 5.68 -8.56
CA ASN A 199 -6.78 5.33 -9.81
C ASN A 199 -6.25 6.15 -11.01
N LEU A 200 -5.90 7.41 -10.78
CA LEU A 200 -5.30 8.26 -11.82
C LEU A 200 -3.88 7.82 -12.18
N GLY A 201 -3.09 7.42 -11.18
CA GLY A 201 -1.76 6.87 -11.36
C GLY A 201 -1.76 5.61 -12.23
N TYR A 202 -2.61 4.63 -11.87
CA TYR A 202 -2.77 3.41 -12.67
C TYR A 202 -3.37 3.66 -14.04
N ALA A 203 -4.36 4.55 -14.18
CA ALA A 203 -4.95 4.88 -15.47
C ALA A 203 -3.91 5.43 -16.47
N SER A 204 -3.01 6.30 -16.01
CA SER A 204 -1.92 6.81 -16.85
C SER A 204 -0.96 5.69 -17.27
N TYR A 205 -0.56 4.82 -16.33
CA TYR A 205 0.33 3.70 -16.64
C TYR A 205 -0.30 2.70 -17.61
N VAL A 206 -1.56 2.30 -17.39
CA VAL A 206 -2.30 1.40 -18.27
C VAL A 206 -2.44 1.98 -19.67
N THR A 207 -2.71 3.29 -19.79
CA THR A 207 -2.80 3.97 -21.09
C THR A 207 -1.45 3.94 -21.82
N PHE A 208 -0.35 4.15 -21.10
CA PHE A 208 0.99 4.05 -21.68
C PHE A 208 1.35 2.61 -22.11
N VAL A 209 0.98 1.60 -21.31
CA VAL A 209 1.13 0.18 -21.64
C VAL A 209 0.32 -0.19 -22.89
N ASP A 210 -0.94 0.24 -22.98
CA ASP A 210 -1.80 0.00 -24.15
C ASP A 210 -1.20 0.62 -25.42
N PHE A 211 -0.70 1.86 -25.35
CA PHE A 211 0.02 2.47 -26.47
C PHE A 211 1.26 1.65 -26.86
N CYS A 212 2.11 1.30 -25.89
CA CYS A 212 3.34 0.56 -26.13
C CYS A 212 3.06 -0.81 -26.76
N THR A 213 2.06 -1.53 -26.29
CA THR A 213 1.73 -2.87 -26.81
C THR A 213 1.10 -2.80 -28.20
N LYS A 214 0.35 -1.74 -28.54
CA LYS A 214 -0.14 -1.50 -29.91
C LYS A 214 0.98 -1.11 -30.87
N ALA A 215 1.89 -0.24 -30.43
CA ALA A 215 3.03 0.22 -31.23
C ALA A 215 4.10 -0.89 -31.41
N PHE A 216 4.28 -1.72 -30.38
CA PHE A 216 5.30 -2.76 -30.28
C PHE A 216 4.68 -4.08 -29.77
N PRO A 217 4.05 -4.89 -30.65
CA PRO A 217 3.32 -6.10 -30.22
C PRO A 217 4.13 -7.11 -29.41
N ASP A 218 5.45 -7.19 -29.63
CA ASP A 218 6.35 -8.11 -28.95
C ASP A 218 7.09 -7.50 -27.75
N ILE A 219 6.73 -6.28 -27.31
CA ILE A 219 7.38 -5.66 -26.15
C ILE A 219 7.03 -6.42 -24.87
N PRO A 220 8.03 -6.90 -24.11
CA PRO A 220 7.76 -7.46 -22.79
C PRO A 220 7.22 -6.38 -21.85
N LEU A 221 6.20 -6.68 -21.04
CA LEU A 221 5.65 -5.73 -20.06
C LEU A 221 6.74 -5.13 -19.16
N GLN A 222 7.71 -5.95 -18.74
CA GLN A 222 8.87 -5.53 -17.97
C GLN A 222 9.63 -4.36 -18.62
N LYS A 223 9.71 -4.31 -19.96
CA LYS A 223 10.37 -3.20 -20.68
C LYS A 223 9.56 -1.92 -20.57
N VAL A 224 8.22 -1.99 -20.62
CA VAL A 224 7.38 -0.81 -20.39
C VAL A 224 7.52 -0.33 -18.94
N THR A 225 7.50 -1.23 -17.96
CA THR A 225 7.73 -0.90 -16.54
C THR A 225 9.09 -0.22 -16.35
N GLN A 226 10.15 -0.72 -17.00
CA GLN A 226 11.49 -0.11 -16.95
C GLN A 226 11.55 1.33 -17.50
N MET A 227 10.62 1.74 -18.38
CA MET A 227 10.58 3.12 -18.90
C MET A 227 10.06 4.14 -17.87
N VAL A 228 9.27 3.69 -16.89
CA VAL A 228 8.68 4.56 -15.85
C VAL A 228 9.29 4.33 -14.46
N ALA A 229 9.98 3.20 -14.25
CA ALA A 229 10.69 2.87 -13.02
C ALA A 229 11.95 3.73 -12.80
N GLY A 230 12.70 3.47 -11.72
CA GLY A 230 14.01 4.11 -11.47
C GLY A 230 13.93 5.51 -10.87
N ILE A 231 12.82 5.81 -10.21
CA ILE A 231 12.62 7.03 -9.42
C ILE A 231 13.03 6.72 -7.97
N ASP A 232 13.44 7.74 -7.21
CA ASP A 232 13.74 7.56 -5.79
C ASP A 232 12.42 7.37 -5.04
N VAL A 233 12.12 6.11 -4.72
CA VAL A 233 10.88 5.69 -4.05
C VAL A 233 11.11 5.66 -2.54
N ILE A 234 10.17 6.22 -1.80
CA ILE A 234 10.21 6.34 -0.34
C ILE A 234 10.29 4.99 0.37
N LEU A 235 9.68 3.94 -0.20
CA LEU A 235 9.74 2.57 0.34
C LEU A 235 11.16 1.99 0.44
N TYR A 236 12.12 2.56 -0.30
CA TYR A 236 13.51 2.15 -0.16
C TYR A 236 14.26 2.90 0.95
N ARG A 237 13.69 3.98 1.49
CA ARG A 237 14.31 4.78 2.56
C ARG A 237 14.56 3.98 3.83
N PRO A 238 13.63 3.16 4.35
CA PRO A 238 13.90 2.27 5.48
C PRO A 238 15.17 1.44 5.30
N ASP A 239 15.27 0.72 4.18
CA ASP A 239 16.42 -0.13 3.88
C ASP A 239 17.72 0.68 3.69
N ASP A 240 17.64 1.87 3.07
CA ASP A 240 18.79 2.77 2.95
C ASP A 240 19.32 3.23 4.31
N GLU A 241 18.44 3.53 5.29
CA GLU A 241 18.88 3.86 6.64
C GLU A 241 19.60 2.67 7.30
N LEU A 242 19.13 1.45 7.11
CA LEU A 242 19.82 0.25 7.60
C LEU A 242 21.20 0.06 6.97
N ARG A 243 21.33 0.32 5.66
CA ARG A 243 22.63 0.29 4.97
C ARG A 243 23.58 1.36 5.49
N LYS A 244 23.09 2.58 5.76
CA LYS A 244 23.89 3.65 6.38
C LYS A 244 24.35 3.27 7.78
N LEU A 245 23.47 2.69 8.61
CA LEU A 245 23.79 2.22 9.95
C LEU A 245 24.87 1.11 9.92
N ALA A 246 24.80 0.19 8.96
CA ALA A 246 25.82 -0.83 8.77
C ALA A 246 27.18 -0.24 8.38
N LYS A 247 27.21 0.71 7.44
CA LYS A 247 28.44 1.43 7.06
C LYS A 247 29.02 2.20 8.24
N LEU A 248 28.18 2.89 8.99
CA LEU A 248 28.57 3.67 10.16
C LEU A 248 29.18 2.78 11.25
N ALA A 249 28.63 1.58 11.48
CA ALA A 249 29.19 0.63 12.44
C ALA A 249 30.64 0.24 12.10
N ILE A 250 30.94 0.01 10.82
CA ILE A 250 32.29 -0.30 10.35
C ILE A 250 33.21 0.91 10.44
N GLU A 251 32.74 2.10 10.01
CA GLU A 251 33.50 3.35 10.08
C GLU A 251 33.93 3.66 11.53
N LEU A 252 33.04 3.42 12.48
CA LEU A 252 33.27 3.65 13.90
C LEU A 252 34.03 2.51 14.59
N GLY A 253 34.28 1.39 13.91
CA GLY A 253 34.97 0.21 14.45
C GLY A 253 34.21 -0.53 15.55
N ILE A 254 32.87 -0.47 15.51
CA ILE A 254 31.98 -1.08 16.52
C ILE A 254 31.15 -2.25 15.96
N ASP A 255 31.39 -2.64 14.70
CA ASP A 255 30.66 -3.71 14.00
C ASP A 255 30.70 -5.06 14.76
N SER A 256 31.82 -5.38 15.39
CA SER A 256 31.93 -6.56 16.28
C SER A 256 31.04 -6.50 17.53
N GLN A 257 30.72 -5.30 18.03
CA GLN A 257 29.90 -5.10 19.23
C GLN A 257 28.40 -5.26 18.92
N ILE A 258 27.97 -4.90 17.71
CA ILE A 258 26.61 -5.15 17.17
C ILE A 258 26.26 -6.66 17.25
N GLY A 259 27.28 -7.51 17.10
CA GLY A 259 27.18 -8.94 17.30
C GLY A 259 26.28 -9.65 16.28
N GLY A 260 25.92 -10.89 16.59
CA GLY A 260 24.98 -11.71 15.81
C GLY A 260 23.65 -11.92 16.53
N ASP A 261 22.83 -12.82 16.01
CA ASP A 261 21.42 -13.05 16.42
C ASP A 261 21.20 -13.45 17.89
N THR A 262 22.27 -13.68 18.66
CA THR A 262 22.21 -13.97 20.10
C THR A 262 22.06 -12.73 20.98
N LYS A 263 22.19 -11.52 20.43
CA LYS A 263 21.96 -10.26 21.16
C LYS A 263 20.71 -9.57 20.62
N ASP A 264 19.83 -9.15 21.50
CA ASP A 264 18.74 -8.24 21.13
C ASP A 264 19.24 -6.79 21.01
N ILE A 265 18.36 -5.91 20.53
CA ILE A 265 18.68 -4.49 20.36
C ILE A 265 18.99 -3.80 21.70
N ASP A 266 18.34 -4.18 22.78
CA ASP A 266 18.49 -3.54 24.09
C ASP A 266 19.89 -3.83 24.66
N ASP A 267 20.34 -5.09 24.54
CA ASP A 267 21.71 -5.51 24.85
C ASP A 267 22.74 -4.73 24.04
N VAL A 268 22.52 -4.61 22.72
CA VAL A 268 23.43 -3.89 21.82
C VAL A 268 23.51 -2.41 22.19
N ILE A 269 22.37 -1.74 22.38
CA ILE A 269 22.32 -0.32 22.75
C ILE A 269 23.02 -0.11 24.10
N SER A 270 22.73 -0.95 25.09
CA SER A 270 23.32 -0.87 26.43
C SER A 270 24.86 -0.98 26.39
N GLU A 271 25.39 -1.93 25.62
CA GLU A 271 26.83 -2.11 25.45
C GLU A 271 27.48 -0.92 24.73
N LEU A 272 26.87 -0.44 23.63
CA LEU A 272 27.41 0.65 22.82
C LEU A 272 27.48 1.98 23.58
N GLN A 273 26.57 2.23 24.52
CA GLN A 273 26.58 3.45 25.35
C GLN A 273 27.86 3.62 26.18
N GLY A 274 28.66 2.55 26.36
CA GLY A 274 29.95 2.61 27.05
C GLY A 274 31.05 3.38 26.31
N SER A 275 30.87 3.72 25.02
CA SER A 275 31.89 4.42 24.21
C SER A 275 31.33 5.63 23.46
N GLU A 276 32.21 6.57 23.09
CA GLU A 276 31.80 7.75 22.31
C GLU A 276 31.31 7.36 20.91
N ASN A 277 31.97 6.38 20.29
CA ASN A 277 31.57 5.85 18.99
C ASN A 277 30.25 5.08 19.06
N GLY A 278 30.05 4.24 20.07
CA GLY A 278 28.78 3.55 20.25
C GLY A 278 27.61 4.52 20.49
N LYS A 279 27.81 5.61 21.25
CA LYS A 279 26.82 6.69 21.39
C LYS A 279 26.47 7.35 20.06
N LYS A 280 27.44 7.56 19.17
CA LYS A 280 27.18 8.11 17.83
C LYS A 280 26.30 7.18 16.99
N TRP A 281 26.57 5.88 17.05
CA TRP A 281 25.75 4.90 16.34
C TRP A 281 24.34 4.79 16.91
N VAL A 282 24.19 4.78 18.24
CA VAL A 282 22.87 4.77 18.90
C VAL A 282 22.06 6.03 18.53
N ALA A 283 22.69 7.20 18.47
CA ALA A 283 22.01 8.41 18.01
C ALA A 283 21.53 8.32 16.55
N ALA A 284 22.35 7.75 15.66
CA ALA A 284 21.95 7.51 14.27
C ALA A 284 20.83 6.46 14.15
N TRP A 285 20.85 5.42 14.99
CA TRP A 285 19.77 4.44 15.10
C TRP A 285 18.47 5.10 15.56
N ASP A 286 18.53 5.96 16.57
CA ASP A 286 17.38 6.71 17.06
C ASP A 286 16.80 7.67 16.02
N GLU A 287 17.66 8.35 15.25
CA GLU A 287 17.24 9.22 14.14
C GLU A 287 16.60 8.42 12.99
N ALA A 288 17.10 7.22 12.71
CA ALA A 288 16.56 6.37 11.65
C ALA A 288 15.15 5.83 11.96
N LYS A 289 14.80 5.65 13.24
CA LYS A 289 13.49 5.08 13.64
C LYS A 289 12.30 5.86 13.08
N TYR A 290 12.35 7.19 13.11
CA TYR A 290 11.23 8.02 12.67
C TYR A 290 11.61 8.86 11.44
N PRO A 291 10.86 8.75 10.32
CA PRO A 291 9.68 7.91 10.13
C PRO A 291 9.99 6.47 9.67
N TRP A 292 11.26 6.11 9.46
CA TRP A 292 11.60 5.00 8.57
C TRP A 292 11.40 3.59 9.11
N PHE A 293 11.18 3.41 10.41
CA PHE A 293 10.84 2.10 10.99
C PHE A 293 9.33 1.92 11.16
N ASN A 294 8.51 2.87 10.67
CA ASN A 294 7.08 2.64 10.43
C ASN A 294 6.92 1.87 9.12
N ILE A 295 7.31 0.60 9.15
CA ILE A 295 7.12 -0.35 8.06
C ILE A 295 6.71 -1.69 8.65
N SER A 296 5.66 -2.28 8.09
CA SER A 296 5.10 -3.53 8.59
C SER A 296 5.90 -4.75 8.14
N THR A 297 5.82 -5.84 8.90
CA THR A 297 6.40 -7.14 8.50
C THR A 297 5.59 -7.88 7.44
N GLY A 298 4.32 -7.51 7.27
CA GLY A 298 3.39 -8.02 6.25
C GLY A 298 2.92 -6.92 5.31
N THR A 299 1.73 -7.08 4.75
CA THR A 299 1.14 -6.08 3.84
C THR A 299 0.71 -4.81 4.57
N GLY A 300 0.52 -4.87 5.89
CA GLY A 300 -0.02 -3.76 6.70
C GLY A 300 -1.54 -3.77 6.82
N TRP A 301 -2.18 -4.82 6.30
CA TRP A 301 -3.64 -4.96 6.24
C TRP A 301 -4.20 -5.88 7.32
N TYR A 302 -3.33 -6.49 8.12
CA TYR A 302 -3.76 -7.36 9.22
C TYR A 302 -3.36 -6.73 10.55
N HIS A 303 -4.24 -6.82 11.55
CA HIS A 303 -3.92 -6.39 12.92
C HIS A 303 -2.68 -7.07 13.53
N GLN A 304 -2.23 -8.19 12.96
CA GLN A 304 -1.04 -8.93 13.38
C GLN A 304 0.24 -8.50 12.64
N ASP A 305 0.13 -7.66 11.62
CA ASP A 305 1.28 -7.11 10.92
C ASP A 305 1.96 -6.07 11.81
N VAL A 306 3.03 -6.50 12.48
CA VAL A 306 3.77 -5.64 13.42
C VAL A 306 4.65 -4.65 12.67
N SER A 307 4.77 -3.44 13.22
CA SER A 307 5.73 -2.46 12.73
C SER A 307 7.16 -2.83 13.17
N TRP A 308 8.17 -2.43 12.40
CA TRP A 308 9.56 -2.56 12.87
C TRP A 308 9.81 -1.81 14.17
N ASN A 309 9.08 -0.72 14.44
CA ASN A 309 9.15 -0.02 15.72
C ASN A 309 8.67 -0.88 16.91
N ASP A 310 7.77 -1.85 16.68
CA ASP A 310 7.31 -2.79 17.71
C ASP A 310 8.28 -3.97 17.92
N ASN A 311 9.09 -4.29 16.90
CA ASN A 311 10.13 -5.31 17.00
C ASN A 311 11.42 -4.87 16.31
N LEU A 312 12.19 -4.04 17.02
CA LEU A 312 13.46 -3.47 16.57
C LEU A 312 14.57 -4.50 16.27
N ASN A 313 14.39 -5.78 16.65
CA ASN A 313 15.34 -6.84 16.28
C ASN A 313 15.28 -7.18 14.78
N ILE A 314 14.17 -6.88 14.11
CA ILE A 314 13.99 -7.09 12.67
C ILE A 314 14.93 -6.16 11.88
N PRO A 315 14.87 -4.83 12.03
CA PRO A 315 15.84 -3.95 11.36
C PRO A 315 17.29 -4.21 11.80
N LEU A 316 17.52 -4.58 13.07
CA LEU A 316 18.87 -4.91 13.57
C LEU A 316 19.47 -6.11 12.83
N SER A 317 18.68 -7.16 12.60
CA SER A 317 19.11 -8.35 11.85
C SER A 317 19.53 -7.99 10.42
N SER A 318 18.81 -7.08 9.78
CA SER A 318 19.17 -6.56 8.45
C SER A 318 20.47 -5.75 8.47
N VAL A 319 20.70 -4.92 9.50
CA VAL A 319 22.00 -4.23 9.68
C VAL A 319 23.15 -5.25 9.81
N ARG A 320 22.97 -6.33 10.58
CA ARG A 320 23.96 -7.40 10.71
C ARG A 320 24.28 -8.08 9.38
N ILE A 321 23.26 -8.37 8.57
CA ILE A 321 23.44 -8.92 7.22
C ILE A 321 24.28 -7.96 6.36
N TYR A 322 24.02 -6.65 6.43
CA TYR A 322 24.78 -5.65 5.68
C TYR A 322 26.22 -5.52 6.15
N ILE A 323 26.47 -5.53 7.47
CA ILE A 323 27.81 -5.57 8.04
C ILE A 323 28.58 -6.79 7.52
N GLY A 324 27.95 -7.98 7.52
CA GLY A 324 28.55 -9.20 6.98
C GLY A 324 28.96 -9.06 5.52
N LYS A 325 28.08 -8.53 4.66
CA LYS A 325 28.38 -8.26 3.25
C LYS A 325 29.55 -7.29 3.08
N LEU A 326 29.58 -6.21 3.86
CA LEU A 326 30.65 -5.21 3.80
C LEU A 326 32.00 -5.80 4.25
N ASN A 327 32.02 -6.62 5.30
CA ASN A 327 33.22 -7.34 5.76
C ASN A 327 33.75 -8.34 4.72
N GLU A 328 32.88 -8.88 3.85
CA GLU A 328 33.26 -9.69 2.69
C GLU A 328 33.72 -8.86 1.47
N GLY A 329 33.70 -7.52 1.56
CA GLY A 329 34.03 -6.62 0.46
C GLY A 329 32.94 -6.51 -0.61
N LYS A 330 31.70 -6.94 -0.32
CA LYS A 330 30.55 -6.80 -1.23
C LYS A 330 29.94 -5.42 -1.10
N SER A 331 29.60 -4.82 -2.24
CA SER A 331 28.80 -3.59 -2.26
C SER A 331 27.38 -3.87 -1.77
N ILE A 332 26.87 -2.96 -0.94
CA ILE A 332 25.47 -2.92 -0.52
C ILE A 332 24.77 -1.69 -1.10
N ASP A 333 25.33 -1.01 -2.10
CA ASP A 333 24.67 0.16 -2.69
C ASP A 333 23.69 -0.24 -3.78
N ARG A 334 22.55 0.44 -3.85
CA ARG A 334 21.56 0.25 -4.91
C ARG A 334 22.08 0.86 -6.22
N PRO A 335 21.98 0.18 -7.38
CA PRO A 335 22.52 0.66 -8.65
C PRO A 335 21.63 1.70 -9.33
N LEU A 336 21.17 2.73 -8.60
CA LEU A 336 20.18 3.71 -9.07
C LEU A 336 20.63 4.46 -10.33
N GLU A 337 21.89 4.87 -10.40
CA GLU A 337 22.42 5.57 -11.58
C GLU A 337 22.44 4.69 -12.82
N GLN A 338 22.77 3.40 -12.66
CA GLN A 338 22.70 2.45 -13.77
C GLN A 338 21.27 2.26 -14.25
N ILE A 339 20.30 2.15 -13.33
CA ILE A 339 18.87 2.05 -13.66
C ILE A 339 18.40 3.29 -14.43
N LYS A 340 18.81 4.50 -14.01
CA LYS A 340 18.47 5.75 -14.72
C LYS A 340 19.05 5.80 -16.13
N ILE A 341 20.29 5.33 -16.32
CA ILE A 341 20.93 5.26 -17.64
C ILE A 341 20.21 4.27 -18.54
N GLU A 342 19.91 3.07 -18.03
CA GLU A 342 19.20 2.02 -18.75
C GLU A 342 17.80 2.48 -19.16
N ARG A 343 17.07 3.14 -18.25
CA ARG A 343 15.77 3.75 -18.54
C ARG A 343 15.84 4.77 -19.67
N LYS A 344 16.76 5.74 -19.59
CA LYS A 344 16.93 6.78 -20.63
C LYS A 344 17.23 6.17 -22.00
N LYS A 345 18.11 5.16 -22.02
CA LYS A 345 18.44 4.44 -23.25
C LYS A 345 17.21 3.73 -23.83
N LEU A 346 16.45 3.04 -22.99
CA LEU A 346 15.25 2.31 -23.38
C LEU A 346 14.19 3.22 -24.01
N ILE A 347 13.94 4.38 -23.39
CA ILE A 347 13.00 5.39 -23.90
C ILE A 347 13.42 5.86 -25.30
N VAL A 348 14.70 6.24 -25.48
CA VAL A 348 15.22 6.72 -26.76
C VAL A 348 15.12 5.64 -27.85
N GLU A 349 15.47 4.39 -27.53
CA GLU A 349 15.44 3.28 -28.47
C GLU A 349 14.01 3.01 -28.96
N TYR A 350 13.04 2.85 -28.05
CA TYR A 350 11.66 2.57 -28.44
C TYR A 350 11.00 3.75 -29.14
N ARG A 351 11.22 4.98 -28.65
CA ARG A 351 10.77 6.19 -29.36
C ARG A 351 11.32 6.27 -30.79
N GLY A 352 12.56 5.82 -31.02
CA GLY A 352 13.20 5.78 -32.32
C GLY A 352 12.59 4.76 -33.30
N LEU A 353 11.92 3.72 -32.80
CA LEU A 353 11.26 2.69 -33.61
C LEU A 353 9.87 3.12 -34.12
N LEU A 354 9.28 4.18 -33.56
CA LEU A 354 8.00 4.72 -33.99
C LEU A 354 8.11 5.30 -35.42
N LYS A 355 7.09 5.05 -36.24
CA LYS A 355 7.12 5.33 -37.68
C LYS A 355 6.75 6.77 -38.02
N THR A 356 5.85 7.35 -37.23
CA THR A 356 5.29 8.67 -37.50
C THR A 356 5.71 9.68 -36.43
N ASP A 357 5.68 10.97 -36.76
CA ASP A 357 5.92 12.02 -35.77
C ASP A 357 4.76 12.14 -34.77
N GLU A 358 3.54 11.81 -35.20
CA GLU A 358 2.35 11.76 -34.35
C GLU A 358 2.46 10.67 -33.27
N ASP A 359 2.91 9.46 -33.63
CA ASP A 359 3.16 8.39 -32.67
C ASP A 359 4.23 8.80 -31.66
N ARG A 360 5.29 9.49 -32.10
CA ARG A 360 6.36 9.97 -31.23
C ARG A 360 5.86 11.03 -30.25
N GLN A 361 5.04 11.97 -30.71
CA GLN A 361 4.42 12.96 -29.84
C GLN A 361 3.48 12.31 -28.81
N THR A 362 2.68 11.34 -29.24
CA THR A 362 1.79 10.58 -28.36
C THR A 362 2.58 9.80 -27.31
N PHE A 363 3.65 9.11 -27.73
CA PHE A 363 4.56 8.41 -26.82
C PHE A 363 5.16 9.37 -25.79
N ASP A 364 5.69 10.52 -26.23
CA ASP A 364 6.31 11.51 -25.34
C ASP A 364 5.31 12.04 -24.30
N GLN A 365 4.07 12.31 -24.71
CA GLN A 365 3.02 12.77 -23.82
C GLN A 365 2.62 11.69 -22.80
N LEU A 366 2.33 10.48 -23.26
CA LEU A 366 1.88 9.39 -22.38
C LEU A 366 2.99 8.94 -21.42
N HIS A 367 4.23 8.86 -21.90
CA HIS A 367 5.40 8.57 -21.07
C HIS A 367 5.61 9.67 -20.03
N GLY A 368 5.53 10.95 -20.44
CA GLY A 368 5.66 12.09 -19.53
C GLY A 368 4.63 12.08 -18.41
N THR A 369 3.35 11.82 -18.71
CA THR A 369 2.32 11.68 -17.67
C THR A 369 2.58 10.45 -16.79
N ALA A 370 2.95 9.31 -17.37
CA ALA A 370 3.25 8.11 -16.59
C ALA A 370 4.45 8.32 -15.65
N GLU A 371 5.52 8.98 -16.12
CA GLU A 371 6.70 9.32 -15.30
C GLU A 371 6.36 10.32 -14.18
N LEU A 372 5.46 11.28 -14.44
CA LEU A 372 4.99 12.25 -13.44
C LEU A 372 4.25 11.57 -12.28
N VAL A 373 3.36 10.61 -12.58
CA VAL A 373 2.48 10.00 -11.56
C VAL A 373 3.10 8.79 -10.85
N PHE A 374 4.06 8.11 -11.48
CA PHE A 374 4.65 6.88 -10.96
C PHE A 374 5.23 6.99 -9.53
N PRO A 375 5.88 8.11 -9.12
CA PRO A 375 6.34 8.28 -7.75
C PRO A 375 5.22 8.11 -6.72
N TYR A 376 4.02 8.63 -6.98
CA TYR A 376 2.88 8.44 -6.09
C TYR A 376 2.47 6.97 -6.02
N VAL A 377 2.39 6.30 -7.17
CA VAL A 377 2.00 4.88 -7.27
C VAL A 377 2.91 3.99 -6.44
N GLU A 378 4.16 4.36 -6.23
CA GLU A 378 5.06 3.61 -5.37
C GLU A 378 5.08 4.15 -3.93
N ASN A 379 4.98 5.46 -3.73
CA ASN A 379 5.17 6.08 -2.43
C ASN A 379 3.96 5.98 -1.51
N HIS A 380 2.75 5.86 -2.05
CA HIS A 380 1.52 5.85 -1.25
C HIS A 380 1.50 4.73 -0.20
N MET A 381 2.08 3.56 -0.52
CA MET A 381 2.14 2.40 0.38
C MET A 381 2.77 2.78 1.73
N PHE A 382 3.84 3.59 1.72
CA PHE A 382 4.50 4.02 2.95
C PHE A 382 3.66 4.92 3.85
N TYR A 383 2.66 5.62 3.30
CA TYR A 383 1.82 6.52 4.09
C TYR A 383 0.48 5.89 4.48
N VAL A 384 0.04 4.85 3.76
CA VAL A 384 -1.31 4.28 3.87
C VAL A 384 -1.29 2.87 4.44
N GLU A 385 -0.40 2.02 3.93
CA GLU A 385 -0.36 0.59 4.27
C GLU A 385 0.64 0.31 5.39
N HIS A 386 1.76 1.02 5.40
CA HIS A 386 2.77 1.00 6.46
C HIS A 386 2.61 2.21 7.39
#